data_AF-A0A7C2NUA4-F1
#
_entry.id   AF-A0A7C2NUA4-F1
#
_cell.length_a   1.000
_cell.length_b   1.000
_cell.length_c   1.000
_cell.angle_alpha   90.00
_cell.angle_beta   90.00
_cell.angle_gamma   90.00
#
_symmetry.space_group_name_H-M   'P 1'
#
loop_
_entity.id
_entity.type
_entity.pdbx_description
1 polymer ?
#
loop_
_entity_poly.entity_id
_entity_poly.type
_entity_poly.pdbx_seq_one_letter_code
_entity_poly.pdbx_strand_id
1 'polypeptide(L)' 'MAGSSLSDGAAQLRAAIDLLERSWAATEASWDDLVRERFEVERLNPLRRQLSLVLDAIQQTGDVLSTARRHCRDADRDED' A
#
# COMPACT_ATOMS: atom_id res chain seq x y z
N MET A 1 -17.25 7.26 -15.61
CA MET A 1 -15.91 7.44 -14.98
C MET A 1 -15.83 6.45 -13.84
N ALA A 2 -15.21 5.29 -14.05
CA ALA A 2 -15.07 4.31 -12.97
C ALA A 2 -14.10 4.90 -11.94
N GLY A 3 -14.60 5.27 -10.76
CA GLY A 3 -13.75 5.67 -9.65
C GLY A 3 -12.81 4.51 -9.33
N SER A 4 -11.50 4.77 -9.26
CA SER A 4 -10.51 3.74 -8.93
C SER A 4 -10.94 3.04 -7.65
N SER A 5 -11.07 1.72 -7.67
CA SER A 5 -11.40 0.99 -6.46
C SER A 5 -10.23 1.09 -5.48
N LEU A 6 -10.51 0.98 -4.19
CA LEU A 6 -9.47 0.99 -3.15
C LEU A 6 -8.43 -0.13 -3.41
N SER A 7 -8.87 -1.24 -3.98
CA SER A 7 -8.02 -2.35 -4.44
C SER A 7 -7.09 -1.97 -5.59
N ASP A 8 -7.56 -1.17 -6.57
CA ASP A 8 -6.71 -0.71 -7.68
C ASP A 8 -5.61 0.22 -7.15
N GLY A 9 -5.97 1.12 -6.22
CA GLY A 9 -5.00 1.98 -5.53
C GLY A 9 -3.97 1.19 -4.72
N ALA A 10 -4.40 0.14 -4.00
CA ALA A 10 -3.51 -0.75 -3.26
C ALA A 10 -2.52 -1.46 -4.19
N ALA A 11 -2.99 -1.97 -5.33
CA ALA A 11 -2.16 -2.65 -6.32
C ALA A 11 -1.14 -1.70 -6.94
N GLN A 12 -1.55 -0.47 -7.27
CA GLN A 12 -0.63 0.54 -7.80
C GLN A 12 0.45 0.92 -6.77
N LEU A 13 0.06 1.08 -5.50
CA LEU A 13 1.01 1.36 -4.41
C LEU A 13 2.01 0.21 -4.23
N ARG A 14 1.54 -1.04 -4.27
CA ARG A 14 2.40 -2.23 -4.19
C ARG A 14 3.43 -2.26 -5.33
N ALA A 15 2.99 -1.99 -6.56
CA ALA A 15 3.88 -1.93 -7.71
C ALA A 15 4.94 -0.82 -7.59
N ALA A 16 4.56 0.33 -7.03
CA ALA A 16 5.49 1.43 -6.78
C ALA A 16 6.53 1.08 -5.69
N ILE A 17 6.12 0.36 -4.63
CA ILE A 17 7.03 -0.16 -3.60
C ILE A 17 8.03 -1.15 -4.23
N ASP A 18 7.55 -2.10 -5.04
CA ASP A 18 8.43 -3.07 -5.70
C ASP A 18 9.44 -2.38 -6.64
N LEU A 19 9.03 -1.30 -7.31
CA LEU A 19 9.92 -0.48 -8.11
C LEU A 19 10.98 0.23 -7.26
N LEU A 20 10.58 0.79 -6.11
CA LEU A 20 11.51 1.42 -5.16
C LEU A 20 12.56 0.42 -4.68
N GLU A 21 12.14 -0.78 -4.25
CA GLU A 21 13.05 -1.82 -3.76
C GLU A 21 14.05 -2.27 -4.83
N ARG A 22 13.57 -2.50 -6.06
CA ARG A 22 14.46 -2.85 -7.19
C ARG A 22 15.44 -1.73 -7.52
N SER A 23 14.97 -0.48 -7.47
CA SER A 23 15.81 0.69 -7.77
C SER A 23 16.87 0.88 -6.69
N TRP A 24 16.50 0.66 -5.42
CA TRP A 24 17.43 0.69 -4.30
C TRP A 24 18.50 -0.39 -4.42
N ALA A 25 18.11 -1.64 -4.65
CA ALA A 25 19.04 -2.76 -4.83
C ALA A 25 20.04 -2.55 -5.99
N ALA A 26 19.57 -1.95 -7.09
CA ALA A 26 20.45 -1.59 -8.21
C ALA A 26 21.42 -0.44 -7.85
N THR A 27 20.97 0.51 -7.03
CA THR A 27 21.77 1.68 -6.64
C THR A 27 22.83 1.31 -5.61
N GLU A 28 22.47 0.56 -4.57
CA GLU A 28 23.38 0.16 -3.49
C GLU A 28 24.56 -0.68 -4.00
N ALA A 29 24.38 -1.42 -5.09
CA ALA A 29 25.45 -2.18 -5.74
C ALA A 29 26.62 -1.29 -6.22
N SER A 30 26.36 0.00 -6.49
CA SER A 30 27.37 0.96 -6.96
C SER A 30 27.63 2.12 -5.99
N TRP A 31 26.80 2.27 -4.96
CA TRP A 31 26.86 3.38 -4.01
C TRP A 31 27.08 2.86 -2.59
N ASP A 32 28.31 2.50 -2.24
CA ASP A 32 28.62 1.91 -0.93
C ASP A 32 29.46 2.86 -0.04
N ASP A 33 28.84 3.94 0.43
CA ASP A 33 29.46 4.88 1.36
C ASP A 33 28.58 5.16 2.60
N LEU A 34 29.12 5.95 3.53
CA LEU A 34 28.41 6.35 4.75
C LEU A 34 27.13 7.17 4.44
N VAL A 35 27.06 7.83 3.29
CA VAL A 35 25.87 8.59 2.88
C VAL A 35 24.77 7.63 2.46
N ARG A 36 25.10 6.53 1.75
CA ARG A 36 24.15 5.43 1.45
C ARG A 36 23.57 4.88 2.75
N GLU A 37 24.41 4.46 3.68
CA GLU A 37 23.95 3.87 4.95
C GLU A 37 23.02 4.81 5.72
N ARG A 38 23.42 6.09 5.80
CA ARG A 38 22.61 7.11 6.46
C ARG A 38 21.27 7.33 5.75
N PHE A 39 21.27 7.38 4.42
CA PHE A 39 20.04 7.51 3.64
C PHE A 39 19.10 6.33 3.88
N GLU A 40 19.62 5.11 3.90
CA GLU A 40 18.83 3.92 4.15
C GLU A 40 18.17 3.95 5.54
N VAL A 41 18.94 4.28 6.57
CA VAL A 41 18.47 4.31 7.96
C VAL A 41 17.51 5.47 8.22
N GLU A 42 17.85 6.68 7.75
CA GLU A 42 17.11 7.89 8.09
C GLU A 42 15.91 8.16 7.17
N ARG A 43 15.90 7.63 5.94
CA ARG A 43 14.87 7.91 4.93
C ARG A 43 14.15 6.66 4.47
N LEU A 44 14.89 5.69 3.95
CA LEU A 44 14.27 4.55 3.27
C LEU A 44 13.55 3.61 4.24
N ASN A 45 14.19 3.24 5.35
CA ASN A 45 13.60 2.35 6.35
C ASN A 45 12.34 2.94 7.03
N PRO A 46 12.32 4.23 7.43
CA PRO A 46 11.09 4.88 7.89
C PRO A 46 9.98 4.86 6.84
N LEU A 47 10.31 5.15 5.59
CA LEU A 47 9.34 5.15 4.48
C LEU A 47 8.76 3.76 4.25
N ARG A 48 9.59 2.71 4.21
CA ARG A 48 9.15 1.30 4.10
C ARG A 48 8.12 0.93 5.17
N ARG A 49 8.37 1.32 6.43
CA ARG A 49 7.42 1.09 7.53
C ARG A 49 6.10 1.82 7.32
N GLN A 50 6.15 3.10 6.95
CA GLN A 50 4.95 3.89 6.68
C GLN A 50 4.13 3.31 5.52
N LEU A 51 4.78 2.86 4.46
CA LEU A 51 4.13 2.26 3.30
C LEU A 51 3.42 0.95 3.66
N SER A 52 4.03 0.13 4.52
CA SER A 52 3.37 -1.08 5.05
C SER A 52 2.09 -0.73 5.82
N LEU A 53 2.16 0.25 6.72
CA LEU A 53 1.00 0.68 7.51
C LEU A 53 -0.13 1.21 6.62
N VAL A 54 0.20 1.94 5.55
CA VAL A 54 -0.80 2.44 4.60
C VAL A 54 -1.47 1.29 3.85
N LEU A 55 -0.71 0.30 3.37
CA LEU A 55 -1.28 -0.87 2.70
C LEU A 55 -2.21 -1.66 3.63
N ASP A 56 -1.83 -1.84 4.88
CA ASP A 56 -2.66 -2.53 5.88
C ASP A 56 -3.96 -1.76 6.14
N ALA A 57 -3.88 -0.44 6.28
CA ALA A 57 -5.06 0.42 6.47
C ALA A 57 -6.00 0.38 5.25
N ILE A 58 -5.45 0.34 4.03
CA ILE A 58 -6.24 0.20 2.81
C ILE A 58 -6.98 -1.14 2.80
N GLN A 59 -6.29 -2.24 3.15
CA GLN A 59 -6.92 -3.56 3.20
C GLN A 59 -8.06 -3.60 4.22
N GLN A 60 -7.82 -3.12 5.45
CA GLN A 60 -8.83 -3.05 6.51
C GLN A 60 -10.04 -2.22 6.08
N THR A 61 -9.82 -1.08 5.44
CA THR A 61 -10.90 -0.23 4.93
C THR A 61 -11.70 -0.94 3.85
N GLY A 62 -11.04 -1.68 2.95
CA GLY A 62 -11.68 -2.49 1.92
C GLY A 62 -12.59 -3.59 2.51
N ASP A 63 -12.16 -4.23 3.59
CA ASP A 63 -12.91 -5.28 4.28
C ASP A 63 -14.15 -4.71 4.99
N VAL A 64 -14.02 -3.56 5.66
CA VAL A 64 -15.14 -2.86 6.30
C VAL A 64 -16.18 -2.43 5.26
N LEU A 65 -15.76 -1.80 4.15
CA LEU A 65 -16.67 -1.39 3.09
C LEU A 65 -17.36 -2.58 2.43
N SER A 66 -16.64 -3.68 2.24
CA SER A 66 -17.20 -4.92 1.68
C SER A 66 -18.26 -5.52 2.59
N THR A 67 -18.03 -5.49 3.91
CA THR A 67 -18.97 -5.97 4.92
C THR A 67 -20.21 -5.08 4.98
N ALA A 68 -20.03 -3.76 5.04
CA ALA A 68 -21.13 -2.80 5.04
C ALA A 68 -22.03 -2.97 3.80
N ARG A 69 -21.42 -3.14 2.61
CA ARG A 69 -22.17 -3.37 1.37
C ARG A 69 -22.97 -4.68 1.38
N ARG A 70 -22.50 -5.72 2.08
CA ARG A 70 -23.27 -6.97 2.26
C ARG A 70 -24.47 -6.73 3.17
N HIS A 71 -24.26 -6.11 4.34
CA HIS A 71 -25.36 -5.82 5.27
C HIS A 71 -26.45 -4.95 4.65
N CYS A 72 -26.10 -3.94 3.86
CA CYS A 72 -27.12 -3.14 3.14
C CYS A 72 -27.93 -3.98 2.15
N ARG A 73 -27.27 -4.87 1.38
CA ARG A 73 -27.96 -5.74 0.43
C ARG A 73 -28.85 -6.78 1.09
N ASP A 74 -28.47 -7.26 2.26
CA ASP A 74 -29.26 -8.22 3.02
C ASP A 74 -30.48 -7.53 3.64
N ALA A 75 -30.32 -6.31 4.17
CA ALA A 75 -31.42 -5.50 4.68
C ALA A 75 -32.48 -5.17 3.61
N ASP A 76 -32.05 -4.80 2.39
CA ASP A 76 -32.96 -4.54 1.26
C ASP A 76 -33.76 -5.80 0.85
N ARG A 77 -33.28 -7.00 1.19
CA ARG A 77 -33.89 -8.29 0.82
C ARG A 77 -34.93 -8.79 1.80
N ASP A 78 -34.86 -8.33 3.05
CA ASP A 78 -35.79 -8.71 4.12
C ASP A 78 -37.06 -7.82 4.13
N GLU A 79 -37.10 -6.74 3.35
CA GLU A 79 -38.25 -5.83 3.20
C GLU A 79 -39.19 -6.19 2.02
N ASP A 80 -38.78 -7.11 1.12
CA ASP A 80 -39.57 -7.65 -0.01
C ASP A 80 -40.27 -8.98 0.33
#